data_AF-A0AAN5UIK6-F1
#
_entry.id   AF-A0AAN5UIK6-F1
#
_cell.length_a   1.000
_cell.length_b   1.000
_cell.length_c   1.000
_cell.angle_alpha   90.00
_cell.angle_beta   90.00
_cell.angle_gamma   90.00
#
_symmetry.space_group_name_H-M   'P 1'
#
loop_
_entity.id
_entity.type
_entity.pdbx_description
1 polymer ?
#
loop_
_entity_poly.entity_id
_entity_poly.type
_entity_poly.pdbx_seq_one_letter_code
_entity_poly.pdbx_strand_id
1 'polypeptide(L)'
;MNYSHDNWSAILAHIGKPEELDTSARNAGALTRRREIRDAATLLRLGLAYGPGGMSLREVTAWAQLHDVATLSDVALLKRLRNAADWFGILAAQTLAVRAA
;
A
#
# COMPACT_ATOMS: atom_id res chain seq x y z
N MET A 1 0.20 13.85 -11.23
CA MET A 1 0.17 13.91 -9.75
C MET A 1 1.61 13.94 -9.25
N ASN A 2 2.04 15.03 -8.59
CA ASN A 2 3.37 15.14 -7.97
C ASN A 2 3.39 14.33 -6.67
N TYR A 3 3.87 13.09 -6.71
CA TYR A 3 4.18 12.32 -5.50
C TYR A 3 5.53 12.81 -4.94
N SER A 4 5.56 14.03 -4.39
CA SER A 4 6.73 14.48 -3.61
C SER A 4 6.88 13.53 -2.41
N HIS A 5 8.10 13.09 -2.12
CA HIS A 5 8.40 12.15 -1.02
C HIS A 5 7.82 12.62 0.32
N ASP A 6 7.72 13.94 0.49
CA ASP A 6 7.16 14.63 1.67
C ASP A 6 5.67 14.36 1.91
N ASN A 7 4.89 14.07 0.87
CA ASN A 7 3.46 13.82 1.04
C ASN A 7 3.18 12.38 1.54
N TRP A 8 4.07 11.44 1.23
CA TRP A 8 3.86 10.04 1.60
C TRP A 8 3.96 9.81 3.12
N SER A 9 4.96 10.41 3.76
CA SER A 9 5.13 10.30 5.22
C SER A 9 3.94 10.89 5.98
N ALA A 10 3.39 12.01 5.52
CA ALA A 10 2.19 12.63 6.08
C ALA A 10 0.95 11.74 5.92
N ILE A 11 0.73 11.17 4.73
CA ILE A 11 -0.36 10.22 4.49
C ILE A 11 -0.23 9.00 5.41
N LEU A 12 0.98 8.42 5.52
CA LEU A 12 1.22 7.25 6.33
C LEU A 12 0.93 7.53 7.81
N ALA A 13 1.39 8.68 8.33
CA ALA A 13 1.15 9.10 9.71
C ALA A 13 -0.35 9.26 10.04
N HIS A 14 -1.18 9.62 9.05
CA HIS A 14 -2.63 9.73 9.22
C HIS A 14 -3.33 8.36 9.28
N ILE A 15 -2.77 7.33 8.63
CA ILE A 15 -3.38 6.00 8.53
C ILE A 15 -2.99 5.12 9.72
N GLY A 16 -1.73 5.16 10.15
CA GLY A 16 -1.28 4.40 11.31
C GLY A 16 0.24 4.28 11.40
N LYS A 17 0.74 3.78 12.54
CA LYS A 17 2.18 3.55 12.71
C LYS A 17 2.63 2.35 11.86
N PRO A 18 3.85 2.36 11.29
CA PRO A 18 4.34 1.26 10.46
C PRO A 18 4.21 -0.14 11.09
N GLU A 19 4.50 -0.28 12.38
CA GLU A 19 4.40 -1.56 13.12
C GLU A 19 2.95 -2.08 13.24
N GLU A 20 2.00 -1.16 13.45
CA GLU A 20 0.56 -1.47 13.55
C GLU A 20 0.02 -1.88 12.16
N LEU A 21 0.48 -1.21 11.11
CA LEU A 21 0.17 -1.57 9.73
C LEU A 21 0.74 -2.94 9.35
N ASP A 22 1.98 -3.23 9.73
CA ASP A 22 2.62 -4.53 9.48
C ASP A 22 1.89 -5.66 10.21
N THR A 23 1.43 -5.40 11.45
CA THR A 23 0.66 -6.36 12.23
C THR A 23 -0.73 -6.60 11.63
N SER A 24 -1.46 -5.52 11.31
CA SER A 24 -2.79 -5.63 10.69
C SER A 24 -2.74 -6.29 9.31
N ALA A 25 -1.72 -5.98 8.49
CA ALA A 25 -1.53 -6.60 7.18
C ALA A 25 -1.25 -8.10 7.28
N ARG A 26 -0.50 -8.54 8.30
CA ARG A 26 -0.30 -9.97 8.54
C ARG A 26 -1.58 -10.66 9.00
N ASN A 27 -2.28 -10.07 9.96
CA ASN A 27 -3.51 -10.64 10.51
C ASN A 27 -4.61 -10.77 9.44
N ALA A 28 -4.68 -9.80 8.52
CA ALA A 28 -5.61 -9.84 7.38
C ALA A 28 -5.10 -10.68 6.19
N GLY A 29 -3.94 -11.35 6.31
CA GLY A 29 -3.38 -12.17 5.23
C GLY A 29 -2.77 -11.39 4.04
N ALA A 30 -2.76 -10.06 4.09
CA ALA A 30 -2.26 -9.18 3.03
C ALA A 30 -0.74 -9.30 2.81
N LEU A 31 0.03 -9.47 3.89
CA LEU A 31 1.49 -9.54 3.85
C LEU A 31 2.05 -10.75 4.61
N THR A 32 1.70 -11.95 4.15
CA THR A 32 2.21 -13.21 4.73
C THR A 32 3.65 -13.52 4.35
N ARG A 33 4.07 -13.18 3.13
CA ARG A 33 5.45 -13.33 2.64
C ARG A 33 5.96 -11.99 2.12
N ARG A 34 7.06 -11.48 2.68
CA ARG A 34 7.63 -10.18 2.28
C ARG A 34 8.11 -10.17 0.82
N ARG A 35 9.12 -10.97 0.44
CA ARG A 35 9.73 -10.96 -0.93
C ARG A 35 10.00 -9.49 -1.36
N GLU A 36 9.56 -9.10 -2.56
CA GLU A 36 9.73 -7.75 -3.14
C GLU A 36 8.95 -6.63 -2.42
N ILE A 37 7.96 -6.97 -1.57
CA ILE A 37 7.21 -5.99 -0.78
C ILE A 37 7.56 -6.23 0.69
N ARG A 38 8.44 -5.40 1.26
CA ARG A 38 9.07 -5.68 2.55
C ARG A 38 8.20 -5.33 3.76
N ASP A 39 7.26 -4.42 3.59
CA ASP A 39 6.40 -3.90 4.65
C ASP A 39 5.02 -3.49 4.12
N ALA A 40 4.08 -3.33 5.06
CA ALA A 40 2.71 -2.95 4.81
C ALA A 40 2.59 -1.53 4.26
N ALA A 41 3.48 -0.62 4.67
CA ALA A 41 3.49 0.75 4.14
C ALA A 41 3.76 0.75 2.63
N THR A 42 4.70 -0.05 2.16
CA THR A 42 5.01 -0.24 0.74
C THR A 42 3.82 -0.85 0.00
N LEU A 43 3.18 -1.88 0.56
CA LEU A 43 1.97 -2.49 -0.01
C LEU A 43 0.84 -1.46 -0.18
N LEU A 44 0.63 -0.64 0.85
CA LEU A 44 -0.35 0.44 0.85
C LEU A 44 -0.02 1.51 -0.18
N ARG A 45 1.25 1.91 -0.29
CA ARG A 45 1.71 2.89 -1.28
C ARG A 45 1.42 2.44 -2.71
N LEU A 46 1.71 1.17 -3.02
CA LEU A 46 1.45 0.58 -4.32
C LEU A 46 -0.05 0.47 -4.60
N GLY A 47 -0.86 0.09 -3.61
CA GLY A 47 -2.31 0.05 -3.73
C GLY A 47 -2.94 1.42 -3.97
N LEU A 48 -2.45 2.45 -3.28
CA LEU A 48 -2.90 3.83 -3.46
C LEU A 48 -2.50 4.40 -4.82
N ALA A 49 -1.31 4.06 -5.32
CA ALA A 49 -0.88 4.46 -6.66
C ALA A 49 -1.75 3.82 -7.75
N TYR A 50 -2.07 2.53 -7.61
CA TYR A 50 -2.92 1.79 -8.57
C TYR A 50 -4.39 2.23 -8.54
N GLY A 51 -5.00 2.31 -7.36
CA GLY A 51 -6.42 2.62 -7.22
C GLY A 51 -6.71 4.12 -7.31
N PRO A 52 -6.74 4.85 -6.19
CA PRO A 52 -7.00 6.30 -6.18
C PRO A 52 -6.02 7.15 -7.00
N GLY A 53 -4.78 6.69 -7.17
CA GLY A 53 -3.74 7.38 -7.95
C GLY A 53 -3.90 7.25 -9.47
N GLY A 54 -4.79 6.37 -9.94
CA GLY A 54 -5.13 6.21 -11.36
C GLY A 54 -4.03 5.60 -12.24
N MET A 55 -2.94 5.10 -11.66
CA MET A 55 -1.88 4.44 -12.42
C MET A 55 -2.31 3.02 -12.80
N SER A 56 -2.02 2.61 -14.03
CA SER A 56 -2.09 1.21 -14.42
C SER A 56 -1.06 0.36 -13.65
N LEU A 57 -1.25 -0.96 -13.59
CA LEU A 57 -0.29 -1.87 -12.95
C LEU A 57 1.13 -1.72 -13.49
N ARG A 58 1.25 -1.49 -14.80
CA ARG A 58 2.54 -1.28 -15.48
C ARG A 58 3.20 0.03 -15.08
N GLU A 59 2.42 1.09 -14.94
CA GLU A 59 2.95 2.38 -14.44
C GLU A 59 3.39 2.27 -12.99
N VAL A 60 2.63 1.57 -12.14
CA VAL A 60 3.01 1.37 -10.74
C VAL A 60 4.31 0.57 -10.61
N THR A 61 4.49 -0.51 -11.36
CA THR A 61 5.75 -1.29 -11.28
C THR A 61 6.93 -0.51 -11.85
N ALA A 62 6.77 0.23 -12.95
CA ALA A 62 7.81 1.08 -13.50
C ALA A 62 8.20 2.20 -12.52
N TRP A 63 7.22 2.87 -11.92
CA TRP A 63 7.44 3.88 -10.88
C TRP A 63 8.12 3.27 -9.65
N ALA A 64 7.64 2.11 -9.17
CA ALA A 64 8.21 1.45 -8.00
C ALA A 64 9.68 1.06 -8.20
N GLN A 65 10.03 0.60 -9.40
CA GLN A 65 11.41 0.28 -9.76
C GLN A 65 12.27 1.54 -9.87
N LEU A 66 11.78 2.61 -10.50
CA LEU A 66 12.51 3.87 -10.65
C LEU A 66 12.85 4.52 -9.31
N HIS A 67 12.00 4.35 -8.31
CA HIS A 67 12.13 4.94 -6.99
C HIS A 67 12.64 3.96 -5.90
N ASP A 68 13.13 2.78 -6.29
CA ASP A 68 13.62 1.73 -5.39
C ASP A 68 12.61 1.33 -4.28
N VAL A 69 11.32 1.38 -4.61
CA VAL A 69 10.22 1.02 -3.72
C VAL A 69 10.00 -0.49 -3.71
N ALA A 70 9.94 -1.11 -4.89
CA ALA A 70 9.80 -2.55 -5.08
C ALA A 70 10.10 -2.94 -6.54
N THR A 71 10.69 -4.12 -6.76
CA THR A 71 10.97 -4.64 -8.10
C THR A 71 10.16 -5.91 -8.36
N LEU A 72 9.05 -5.81 -9.08
CA LEU A 72 8.15 -6.93 -9.35
C LEU A 72 7.41 -6.76 -10.68
N SER A 73 6.93 -7.87 -11.25
CA SER A 73 6.07 -7.82 -12.44
C SER A 73 4.68 -7.27 -12.12
N ASP A 74 4.01 -6.73 -13.13
CA ASP A 74 2.62 -6.29 -13.09
C ASP A 74 1.66 -7.40 -12.63
N VAL A 75 1.85 -8.63 -13.11
CA VAL A 75 1.08 -9.80 -12.65
C VAL A 75 1.34 -10.13 -11.18
N ALA A 76 2.60 -10.01 -10.72
CA ALA A 76 2.93 -10.20 -9.31
C ALA A 76 2.30 -9.11 -8.44
N LEU A 77 2.33 -7.86 -8.89
CA LEU A 77 1.66 -6.74 -8.22
C LEU A 77 0.15 -6.97 -8.12
N LEU A 78 -0.52 -7.35 -9.21
CA LEU A 78 -1.96 -7.63 -9.19
C LEU A 78 -2.33 -8.70 -8.16
N LYS A 79 -1.58 -9.80 -8.10
CA LYS A 79 -1.80 -10.87 -7.11
C LYS A 79 -1.64 -10.35 -5.69
N ARG A 80 -0.66 -9.48 -5.44
CA ARG A 80 -0.44 -8.86 -4.13
C ARG A 80 -1.59 -7.95 -3.73
N LEU A 81 -2.05 -7.08 -4.64
CA LEU A 81 -3.15 -6.16 -4.38
C LEU A 81 -4.47 -6.90 -4.14
N ARG A 82 -4.74 -7.98 -4.88
CA ARG A 82 -5.91 -8.84 -4.65
C ARG A 82 -5.89 -9.48 -3.28
N ASN A 83 -4.75 -10.03 -2.85
CA ASN A 83 -4.62 -10.60 -1.51
C ASN A 83 -4.72 -9.56 -0.39
N ALA A 84 -4.49 -8.28 -0.70
CA ALA A 84 -4.56 -7.17 0.23
C ALA A 84 -5.93 -6.48 0.26
N ALA A 85 -6.89 -6.91 -0.57
CA ALA A 85 -8.17 -6.21 -0.75
C ALA A 85 -8.95 -6.06 0.56
N ASP A 86 -9.10 -7.14 1.34
CA ASP A 86 -9.80 -7.12 2.62
C ASP A 86 -9.08 -6.19 3.64
N TRP A 87 -7.75 -6.20 3.63
CA TRP A 87 -6.96 -5.32 4.47
C TRP A 87 -7.15 -3.83 4.12
N PHE A 88 -7.23 -3.48 2.83
CA PHE A 88 -7.57 -2.12 2.43
C PHE A 88 -8.97 -1.72 2.92
N GLY A 89 -9.94 -2.64 2.89
CA GLY A 89 -11.27 -2.42 3.45
C GLY A 89 -11.23 -2.12 4.96
N ILE A 90 -10.43 -2.88 5.72
CA ILE A 90 -10.23 -2.64 7.16
C ILE A 90 -9.64 -1.25 7.41
N LEU A 91 -8.57 -0.88 6.69
CA LEU A 91 -7.95 0.44 6.84
C LEU A 91 -8.91 1.58 6.51
N ALA A 92 -9.71 1.43 5.44
CA ALA A 92 -10.72 2.42 5.07
C ALA A 92 -11.78 2.58 6.17
N ALA A 93 -12.30 1.47 6.70
CA ALA A 93 -13.28 1.49 7.78
C ALA A 93 -12.73 2.16 9.06
N GLN A 94 -11.51 1.83 9.46
CA GLN A 94 -10.83 2.45 10.61
C GLN A 94 -10.62 3.96 10.42
N THR A 95 -10.14 4.35 9.24
CA THR A 95 -9.87 5.75 8.91
C THR A 95 -11.15 6.60 8.89
N LEU A 96 -12.27 6.01 8.44
CA LEU A 96 -13.58 6.66 8.44
C LEU A 96 -14.18 6.75 9.85
N ALA A 97 -14.03 5.71 10.67
CA ALA A 97 -14.52 5.70 12.05
C ALA A 97 -13.87 6.79 12.90
N VAL A 98 -12.55 7.01 12.75
CA VAL A 98 -11.82 8.09 13.46
C VAL A 98 -12.30 9.49 13.05
N ARG A 99 -12.80 9.67 11.83
CA ARG A 99 -13.33 10.97 11.35
C ARG A 99 -14.77 11.25 11.75
N ALA A 100 -15.52 10.22 12.14
CA ALA A 100 -16.91 10.35 12.57
C ALA A 100 -17.06 10.67 14.07
N ALA A 101 -15.95 10.62 14.82
CA ALA A 101 -15.87 10.93 16.25
C ALA A 101 -15.33 12.35 16.47
#